data_AF-X0XMG8-F1
#
_entry.id   AF-X0XMG8-F1
#
_cell.length_a   1.000
_cell.length_b   1.000
_cell.length_c   1.000
_cell.angle_alpha   90.00
_cell.angle_beta   90.00
_cell.angle_gamma   90.00
#
_symmetry.space_group_name_H-M   'P 1'
#
loop_
_entity.id
_entity.type
_entity.pdbx_description
1 polymer ?
#
loop_
_entity_poly.entity_id
_entity_poly.type
_entity_poly.pdbx_seq_one_letter_code
_entity_poly.pdbx_strand_id
1 'polypeptide(L)'
;MPDKRSQARNRGKAWERLVAKLLGGIRRGPDFRGPDGGKDDVIHPHFSIECKNMAQLNYRAILAACYQSELNCPDTKEPIAIVKPPGTKWQDAMVCQRLEEWRKWRIGDPDETIQKGE
;
A
#
# COMPACT_ATOMS: atom_id res chain seq x y z
N MET A 1 9.00 -17.44 25.31
CA MET A 1 7.92 -16.56 24.81
C MET A 1 8.53 -15.54 23.85
N PRO A 2 8.05 -15.41 22.59
CA PRO A 2 8.57 -14.39 21.67
C PRO A 2 8.20 -12.98 22.13
N ASP A 3 9.13 -12.03 21.99
CA ASP A 3 8.93 -10.64 22.39
C ASP A 3 7.82 -9.94 21.55
N LYS A 4 7.28 -8.83 22.07
CA LYS A 4 6.17 -8.08 21.43
C LYS A 4 6.51 -7.56 20.02
N ARG A 5 7.77 -7.19 19.75
CA ARG A 5 8.22 -6.71 18.44
C ARG A 5 8.29 -7.84 17.43
N SER A 6 8.79 -9.01 17.84
CA SER A 6 8.81 -10.23 17.04
C SER A 6 7.39 -10.65 16.64
N GLN A 7 6.44 -10.58 17.58
CA GLN A 7 5.03 -10.83 17.29
C GLN A 7 4.44 -9.82 16.30
N ALA A 8 4.69 -8.51 16.49
CA ALA A 8 4.22 -7.48 15.57
C ALA A 8 4.76 -7.68 14.14
N ARG A 9 6.05 -7.97 14.01
CA ARG A 9 6.70 -8.29 12.75
C ARG A 9 6.06 -9.51 12.08
N ASN A 10 5.81 -10.58 12.82
CA ASN A 10 5.19 -11.79 12.28
C ASN A 10 3.75 -11.53 11.81
N ARG A 11 3.00 -10.68 12.52
CA ARG A 11 1.65 -10.25 12.10
C ARG A 11 1.68 -9.43 10.82
N GLY A 12 2.67 -8.54 10.65
CA GLY A 12 2.88 -7.80 9.39
C GLY A 12 3.12 -8.76 8.22
N LYS A 13 4.07 -9.68 8.38
CA LYS A 13 4.36 -10.71 7.36
C LYS A 13 3.15 -11.57 6.99
N ALA A 14 2.35 -11.97 7.99
CA ALA A 14 1.13 -12.73 7.75
C ALA A 14 0.09 -11.92 6.97
N TRP A 15 -0.03 -10.63 7.29
CA TRP A 15 -0.92 -9.71 6.57
C TRP A 15 -0.49 -9.52 5.11
N GLU A 16 0.78 -9.24 4.85
CA GLU A 16 1.34 -9.10 3.49
C GLU A 16 1.08 -10.37 2.65
N ARG A 17 1.25 -11.56 3.22
CA ARG A 17 0.96 -12.83 2.53
C ARG A 17 -0.52 -12.97 2.17
N LEU A 18 -1.41 -12.56 3.07
CA LEU A 18 -2.84 -12.62 2.83
C LEU A 18 -3.25 -11.64 1.72
N VAL A 19 -2.76 -10.41 1.78
CA VAL A 19 -3.01 -9.39 0.73
C VAL A 19 -2.51 -9.88 -0.63
N ALA A 20 -1.28 -10.41 -0.69
CA ALA A 20 -0.74 -11.00 -1.91
C ALA A 20 -1.65 -12.09 -2.48
N LYS A 21 -2.14 -13.01 -1.63
CA LYS A 21 -3.08 -14.05 -2.06
C LYS A 21 -4.41 -13.46 -2.57
N LEU A 22 -4.97 -12.46 -1.88
CA LEU A 22 -6.26 -11.86 -2.24
C LEU A 22 -6.20 -11.11 -3.57
N LEU A 23 -5.08 -10.45 -3.85
CA LEU A 23 -4.91 -9.64 -5.05
C LEU A 23 -4.17 -10.38 -6.18
N GLY A 24 -3.85 -11.66 -6.02
CA GLY A 24 -3.11 -12.43 -7.03
C GLY A 24 -1.66 -11.97 -7.23
N GLY A 25 -1.06 -11.36 -6.22
CA GLY A 25 0.34 -10.92 -6.21
C GLY A 25 1.28 -11.89 -5.49
N ILE A 26 2.56 -11.50 -5.42
CA ILE A 26 3.60 -12.24 -4.69
C ILE A 26 4.18 -11.32 -3.62
N ARG A 27 4.19 -11.78 -2.36
CA ARG A 27 4.83 -11.02 -1.28
C ARG A 27 6.33 -10.90 -1.57
N ARG A 28 6.86 -9.67 -1.62
CA ARG A 28 8.29 -9.41 -1.85
C ARG A 28 9.15 -9.88 -0.69
N GLY A 29 8.74 -9.52 0.52
CA GLY A 29 9.52 -9.80 1.73
C GLY A 29 10.66 -8.81 1.99
N PRO A 30 11.45 -9.02 3.06
CA PRO A 30 12.48 -8.06 3.50
C PRO A 30 13.73 -8.11 2.62
N ASP A 31 13.60 -8.42 1.33
CA ASP A 31 14.76 -8.43 0.46
C ASP A 31 15.16 -6.99 0.13
N PHE A 32 16.16 -6.50 0.86
CA PHE A 32 16.80 -5.20 0.65
C PHE A 32 18.01 -5.32 -0.29
N ARG A 33 18.31 -6.52 -0.82
CA ARG A 33 19.51 -6.79 -1.60
C ARG A 33 19.15 -6.84 -3.08
N GLY A 34 19.08 -5.67 -3.70
CA GLY A 34 18.86 -5.50 -5.13
C GLY A 34 18.36 -4.09 -5.46
N PRO A 35 18.36 -3.68 -6.74
CA PRO A 35 17.86 -2.38 -7.18
C PRO A 35 16.35 -2.17 -6.92
N ASP A 36 15.62 -3.24 -6.60
CA ASP A 36 14.20 -3.24 -6.22
C ASP A 36 13.94 -3.54 -4.74
N GLY A 37 14.99 -3.49 -3.91
CA GLY A 37 14.86 -3.69 -2.48
C GLY A 37 14.11 -2.54 -1.81
N GLY A 38 13.08 -2.86 -1.02
CA GLY A 38 12.35 -1.87 -0.22
C GLY A 38 11.29 -1.02 -0.95
N LYS A 39 10.89 -1.40 -2.17
CA LYS A 39 9.87 -0.67 -2.94
C LYS A 39 8.44 -0.99 -2.46
N ASP A 40 7.85 -2.10 -2.89
CA ASP A 40 6.47 -2.49 -2.54
C ASP A 40 6.44 -3.78 -1.68
N ASP A 41 5.45 -3.89 -0.78
CA ASP A 41 5.29 -5.09 0.08
C ASP A 41 4.83 -6.32 -0.74
N VAL A 42 4.05 -6.06 -1.79
CA VAL A 42 3.49 -7.06 -2.70
C VAL A 42 3.81 -6.69 -4.15
N ILE A 43 4.45 -7.62 -4.85
CA ILE A 43 4.67 -7.56 -6.28
C ILE A 43 3.35 -7.86 -6.98
N HIS A 44 2.81 -6.86 -7.67
CA HIS A 44 1.59 -6.97 -8.46
C HIS A 44 1.78 -6.28 -9.83
N PRO A 45 1.17 -6.77 -10.93
CA PRO A 45 1.33 -6.18 -12.25
C PRO A 45 0.78 -4.75 -12.35
N HIS A 46 -0.31 -4.44 -11.65
CA HIS A 46 -1.01 -3.15 -11.77
C HIS A 46 -0.85 -2.22 -10.58
N PHE A 47 -0.42 -2.73 -9.42
CA PHE A 47 -0.46 -1.98 -8.16
C PHE A 47 0.91 -1.98 -7.48
N SER A 48 1.29 -0.83 -6.91
CA SER A 48 2.33 -0.73 -5.89
C SER A 48 1.65 -0.73 -4.53
N ILE A 49 1.85 -1.81 -3.77
CA ILE A 49 1.01 -2.10 -2.59
C ILE A 49 1.84 -1.93 -1.31
N GLU A 50 1.38 -1.04 -0.43
CA GLU A 50 1.88 -0.90 0.95
C GLU A 50 0.88 -1.54 1.93
N CYS A 51 1.33 -2.44 2.79
CA CYS A 51 0.49 -3.17 3.74
C CYS A 51 0.72 -2.66 5.18
N LYS A 52 -0.34 -2.15 5.83
CA LYS A 52 -0.25 -1.73 7.24
C LYS A 52 -1.21 -2.49 8.14
N ASN A 53 -0.63 -3.19 9.12
CA ASN A 53 -1.35 -3.83 10.21
C ASN A 53 -1.04 -3.09 11.53
N MET A 54 -1.72 -1.97 11.77
CA MET A 54 -1.35 -0.97 12.80
C MET A 54 -2.40 -0.89 13.91
N ALA A 55 -1.96 -0.85 15.18
CA ALA A 55 -2.86 -0.77 16.33
C ALA A 55 -3.70 0.52 16.35
N GLN A 56 -3.16 1.62 15.82
CA GLN A 56 -3.87 2.89 15.68
C GLN A 56 -3.95 3.26 14.20
N LEU A 57 -5.18 3.39 13.72
CA LEU A 57 -5.49 3.72 12.33
C LEU A 57 -6.15 5.10 12.27
N ASN A 58 -5.38 6.12 12.64
CA ASN A 58 -5.82 7.51 12.55
C ASN A 58 -5.50 8.08 11.16
N TYR A 59 -6.09 9.24 10.84
CA TYR A 59 -5.89 9.92 9.55
C TYR A 59 -4.42 10.06 9.17
N ARG A 60 -3.54 10.46 10.11
CA ARG A 60 -2.11 10.65 9.84
C ARG A 60 -1.41 9.34 9.49
N ALA A 61 -1.76 8.25 10.17
CA ALA A 61 -1.19 6.93 9.91
C ALA A 61 -1.61 6.39 8.54
N ILE A 62 -2.86 6.60 8.15
CA ILE A 62 -3.37 6.23 6.82
C ILE A 62 -2.67 7.07 5.74
N LEU A 63 -2.63 8.39 5.93
CA LEU A 63 -1.99 9.29 4.98
C LEU A 63 -0.51 8.98 4.78
N ALA A 64 0.22 8.65 5.86
CA ALA A 64 1.62 8.22 5.78
C ALA A 64 1.77 6.92 4.99
N ALA A 65 0.83 5.97 5.10
CA ALA A 65 0.85 4.75 4.31
C ALA A 65 0.63 5.03 2.81
N CYS A 66 -0.29 5.94 2.48
CA CYS A 66 -0.49 6.37 1.09
C CYS A 66 0.80 7.00 0.51
N TYR A 67 1.42 7.94 1.23
CA TYR A 67 2.69 8.53 0.78
C TYR A 67 3.79 7.50 0.59
N GLN A 68 3.89 6.50 1.46
CA GLN A 68 4.87 5.42 1.31
C GLN A 68 4.60 4.59 0.04
N SER A 69 3.33 4.27 -0.23
CA SER A 69 2.96 3.52 -1.45
C SER A 69 3.31 4.29 -2.73
N GLU A 70 3.13 5.61 -2.73
CA GLU A 70 3.45 6.51 -3.85
C GLU A 70 4.95 6.66 -4.05
N LEU A 71 5.70 6.93 -2.98
CA LEU A 71 7.16 7.12 -3.03
C LEU A 71 7.88 5.93 -3.66
N ASN A 72 7.36 4.73 -3.40
CA ASN A 72 7.95 3.49 -3.86
C ASN A 72 7.33 2.98 -5.18
N CYS A 73 6.34 3.69 -5.72
CA CYS A 73 5.60 3.30 -6.90
C CYS A 73 6.39 3.60 -8.17
N PRO A 74 6.57 2.64 -9.09
CA PRO A 74 6.95 2.96 -10.45
C PRO A 74 5.77 3.59 -11.20
N ASP A 75 6.05 4.50 -12.14
CA ASP A 75 5.03 5.25 -12.92
C ASP A 75 4.01 4.35 -13.65
N THR A 76 4.39 3.10 -13.95
CA THR A 76 3.53 2.12 -14.62
C THR A 76 2.47 1.48 -13.73
N LYS A 77 2.48 1.74 -12.42
CA LYS A 77 1.60 1.09 -11.45
C LYS A 77 0.83 2.11 -10.63
N GLU A 78 -0.35 1.71 -10.21
CA GLU A 78 -1.18 2.52 -9.32
C GLU A 78 -0.78 2.28 -7.85
N PRO A 79 -0.40 3.32 -7.10
CA PRO A 79 -0.06 3.18 -5.68
C PRO A 79 -1.31 3.01 -4.83
N ILE A 80 -1.31 1.99 -3.96
CA ILE A 80 -2.37 1.75 -2.99
C ILE A 80 -1.79 1.36 -1.63
N ALA A 81 -2.42 1.85 -0.56
CA ALA A 81 -2.19 1.37 0.79
C ALA A 81 -3.35 0.49 1.24
N ILE A 82 -3.04 -0.68 1.82
CA ILE A 82 -4.05 -1.59 2.36
C ILE A 82 -3.85 -1.73 3.86
N VAL A 83 -4.81 -1.19 4.61
CA VAL A 83 -4.65 -0.90 6.02
C VAL A 83 -5.76 -1.54 6.84
N LYS A 84 -5.39 -2.10 8.01
CA LYS A 84 -6.36 -2.55 9.01
C LYS A 84 -5.77 -2.60 10.42
N PRO A 85 -6.60 -2.55 11.46
CA PRO A 85 -6.15 -2.85 12.81
C PRO A 85 -5.85 -4.35 13.04
N PRO A 86 -4.96 -4.71 13.99
CA PRO A 86 -4.80 -6.08 14.44
C PRO A 86 -6.10 -6.65 15.01
N GLY A 87 -6.34 -7.95 14.78
CA GLY A 87 -7.53 -8.64 15.31
C GLY A 87 -8.84 -8.42 14.53
N THR A 88 -8.88 -7.47 13.58
CA THR A 88 -10.04 -7.29 12.71
C THR A 88 -10.05 -8.29 11.55
N LYS A 89 -11.25 -8.52 10.99
CA LYS A 89 -11.42 -9.32 9.77
C LYS A 89 -10.71 -8.66 8.59
N TRP A 90 -10.29 -9.47 7.62
CA TRP A 90 -9.60 -8.95 6.44
C TRP A 90 -10.57 -8.24 5.49
N GLN A 91 -11.85 -8.63 5.49
CA GLN A 91 -12.91 -8.02 4.68
C GLN A 91 -13.16 -6.57 5.06
N ASP A 92 -12.86 -6.19 6.30
CA ASP A 92 -12.99 -4.81 6.80
C ASP A 92 -11.72 -3.99 6.58
N ALA A 93 -10.72 -4.54 5.88
CA ALA A 93 -9.52 -3.78 5.52
C ALA A 93 -9.87 -2.70 4.50
N MET A 94 -9.22 -1.54 4.63
CA MET A 94 -9.43 -0.43 3.72
C MET A 94 -8.35 -0.43 2.65
N VAL A 95 -8.77 -0.23 1.41
CA VAL A 95 -7.88 0.21 0.32
C VAL A 95 -7.91 1.73 0.32
N CYS A 96 -6.74 2.35 0.44
CA CYS A 96 -6.58 3.78 0.63
C CYS A 96 -5.64 4.36 -0.43
N GLN A 97 -5.99 5.55 -0.91
CA GLN A 97 -5.19 6.38 -1.82
C GLN A 97 -5.40 7.85 -1.44
N ARG A 98 -4.44 8.72 -1.77
CA ARG A 98 -4.71 10.16 -1.75
C ARG A 98 -5.70 10.50 -2.87
N LEU A 99 -6.58 11.46 -2.62
CA LEU A 99 -7.58 11.90 -3.60
C LEU A 99 -6.91 12.37 -4.91
N GLU A 100 -5.82 13.11 -4.80
CA GLU A 100 -5.05 13.58 -5.96
C GLU A 100 -4.58 12.41 -6.83
N GLU A 101 -4.00 11.38 -6.20
CA GLU A 101 -3.47 10.22 -6.89
C GLU A 101 -4.58 9.37 -7.53
N TRP A 102 -5.68 9.15 -6.78
CA TRP A 102 -6.87 8.50 -7.34
C TRP A 102 -7.40 9.23 -8.57
N ARG A 103 -7.42 10.58 -8.52
CA ARG A 103 -7.86 11.39 -9.65
C ARG A 103 -6.95 11.19 -10.87
N LYS A 104 -5.63 11.21 -10.70
CA LYS A 104 -4.68 10.94 -11.80
C LYS A 104 -4.96 9.61 -12.49
N TRP A 105 -5.20 8.56 -11.70
CA TRP A 105 -5.43 7.20 -12.20
C TRP A 105 -6.84 6.91 -12.74
N ARG A 106 -7.83 7.76 -12.46
CA ARG A 106 -9.23 7.53 -12.86
C ARG A 106 -9.79 8.58 -13.80
N ILE A 107 -9.26 9.80 -13.75
CA ILE A 107 -9.79 10.97 -14.44
C ILE A 107 -8.69 11.63 -15.30
N GLY A 108 -7.41 11.51 -14.92
CA GLY A 108 -6.28 12.16 -15.58
C GLY A 108 -5.81 13.42 -14.84
N ASP A 109 -4.70 13.98 -15.31
CA ASP A 109 -4.10 15.18 -14.72
C ASP A 109 -4.91 16.46 -14.99
N PRO A 110 -4.96 17.40 -14.03
CA PRO A 110 -5.67 18.68 -14.19
C PRO A 110 -5.22 19.52 -15.38
N ASP A 111 -3.97 19.38 -15.81
CA ASP A 111 -3.37 20.28 -16.81
C ASP A 111 -3.89 20.02 -18.25
N GLU A 112 -4.51 18.86 -18.52
CA GLU A 112 -5.09 18.60 -19.85
C GLU A 112 -6.51 19.13 -20.02
N THR A 113 -7.23 19.41 -18.93
CA THR A 113 -8.66 19.79 -18.98
C THR A 113 -8.88 21.29 -18.90
N ILE A 114 -7.98 22.06 -18.27
CA ILE A 114 -8.13 23.51 -18.11
C ILE A 114 -7.72 24.27 -19.39
N GLN A 115 -6.86 23.71 -20.25
CA GLN A 115 -6.45 24.37 -21.50
C GLN A 115 -7.46 24.27 -22.66
N LYS A 116 -8.57 23.53 -22.51
CA LYS A 116 -9.58 23.34 -23.58
C LYS A 116 -10.90 24.06 -23.33
N GLY A 117 -10.97 24.94 -22.33
CA GLY A 117 -12.19 25.67 -22.06
C GLY A 117 -11.98 26.86 -21.14
N GLU A 118 -11.32 27.89 -21.66
CA GLU A 118 -11.60 29.31 -21.42
C GLU A 118 -11.07 30.12 -22.61
#